data_AF-A0A7S2Q724-F1
#
_entry.id   AF-A0A7S2Q724-F1
#
_cell.length_a   1.000
_cell.length_b   1.000
_cell.length_c   1.000
_cell.angle_alpha   90.00
_cell.angle_beta   90.00
_cell.angle_gamma   90.00
#
_symmetry.space_group_name_H-M   'P 1'
#
loop_
_entity.id
_entity.type
_entity.pdbx_description
1 polymer ?
#
loop_
_entity_poly.entity_id
_entity_poly.type
_entity_poly.pdbx_seq_one_letter_code
_entity_poly.pdbx_strand_id
1 'polypeptide(L)'
;QHASICGGFAAEPPRASPEYALWDADCRDTVTGEVFKRCPCHTPKHFNDSPDDCELNKFDDMMALLSESVPHLEQLVAVDAEFNLFSRAWCVAELVQANASGIQQRIQMHSCEALDIDAQDLGIYVKLAQFSVAECQASRPADKAAILAKIPDVQAFDLHLQALIFGEHGLLARHLVGFGALEAAGRTARRIAAATGEGFESEEEEPPRRWCGELRKV
;
A
#
# COMPACT_ATOMS: atom_id res chain seq x y z
N GLN A 1 -21.18 -5.49 20.55
CA GLN A 1 -20.41 -4.78 19.51
C GLN A 1 -20.76 -3.30 19.63
N HIS A 2 -19.80 -2.44 20.00
CA HIS A 2 -20.05 -1.00 19.99
C HIS A 2 -20.31 -0.53 18.56
N ALA A 3 -21.19 0.45 18.36
CA ALA A 3 -21.32 1.11 17.06
C ALA A 3 -19.99 1.81 16.74
N SER A 4 -19.56 1.76 15.47
CA SER A 4 -18.18 2.02 15.00
C SER A 4 -17.55 3.37 15.37
N ILE A 5 -18.29 4.30 15.97
CA ILE A 5 -17.84 5.67 16.25
C ILE A 5 -18.13 6.04 17.73
N CYS A 6 -17.45 5.37 18.65
CA CYS A 6 -17.34 5.82 20.04
C CYS A 6 -16.51 7.11 20.12
N GLY A 7 -16.89 8.08 20.96
CA GLY A 7 -16.14 9.33 21.14
C GLY A 7 -16.25 10.35 20.00
N GLY A 8 -17.03 10.09 18.95
CA GLY A 8 -17.28 11.04 17.86
C GLY A 8 -16.19 11.07 16.77
N PHE A 9 -16.31 12.07 15.89
CA PHE A 9 -15.41 12.33 14.76
C PHE A 9 -14.24 13.22 15.19
N ALA A 10 -13.28 13.43 14.29
CA ALA A 10 -12.29 14.49 14.44
C ALA A 10 -12.96 15.86 14.62
N ALA A 11 -12.23 16.83 15.17
CA ALA A 11 -12.74 18.19 15.36
C ALA A 11 -13.19 18.79 14.01
N GLU A 12 -14.38 19.40 13.98
CA GLU A 12 -14.92 20.06 12.78
C GLU A 12 -14.00 21.24 12.40
N PRO A 13 -13.38 21.21 11.20
CA PRO A 13 -12.59 22.34 10.72
C PRO A 13 -13.51 23.50 10.32
N PRO A 14 -12.99 24.73 10.16
CA PRO A 14 -13.79 25.87 9.72
C PRO A 14 -14.52 25.58 8.41
N ARG A 15 -15.82 25.87 8.33
CA ARG A 15 -16.64 25.52 7.15
C ARG A 15 -16.18 26.09 5.82
N ALA A 16 -15.48 27.22 5.85
CA ALA A 16 -14.93 27.88 4.66
C ALA A 16 -13.58 27.28 4.21
N SER A 17 -13.04 26.31 4.94
CA SER A 17 -11.74 25.70 4.67
C SER A 17 -11.88 24.52 3.70
N PRO A 18 -10.90 24.29 2.80
CA PRO A 18 -10.88 23.11 1.93
C PRO A 18 -10.97 21.78 2.70
N GLU A 19 -10.46 21.75 3.92
CA GLU A 19 -10.45 20.60 4.82
C GLU A 19 -11.85 20.20 5.30
N TYR A 20 -12.82 21.13 5.26
CA TYR A 20 -14.21 20.83 5.65
C TYR A 20 -14.87 19.81 4.71
N ALA A 21 -14.57 19.86 3.41
CA ALA A 21 -15.15 18.92 2.45
C ALA A 21 -14.70 17.48 2.75
N LEU A 22 -13.41 17.30 3.08
CA LEU A 22 -12.86 16.00 3.48
C LEU A 22 -13.46 15.53 4.81
N TRP A 23 -13.55 16.43 5.79
CA TRP A 23 -14.15 16.11 7.09
C TRP A 23 -15.63 15.71 6.99
N ASP A 24 -16.45 16.41 6.21
CA ASP A 24 -17.87 16.08 6.03
C ASP A 24 -18.03 14.76 5.26
N ALA A 25 -17.17 14.48 4.28
CA ALA A 25 -17.14 13.20 3.59
C ALA A 25 -16.80 12.04 4.55
N ASP A 26 -15.79 12.20 5.42
CA ASP A 26 -15.41 11.21 6.43
C ASP A 26 -16.52 10.94 7.46
N CYS A 27 -17.43 11.89 7.66
CA CYS A 27 -18.55 11.74 8.59
C CYS A 27 -19.75 10.98 7.99
N ARG A 28 -19.71 10.61 6.71
CA ARG A 28 -20.83 10.04 5.97
C ARG A 28 -20.53 8.64 5.45
N ASP A 29 -21.57 7.83 5.44
CA ASP A 29 -21.58 6.56 4.74
C ASP A 29 -21.51 6.82 3.23
N THR A 30 -20.51 6.23 2.56
CA THR A 30 -20.20 6.49 1.15
C THR A 30 -21.23 5.89 0.19
N VAL A 31 -22.09 4.98 0.64
CA VAL A 31 -23.12 4.33 -0.17
C VAL A 31 -24.45 5.06 -0.04
N THR A 32 -24.82 5.47 1.18
CA THR A 32 -26.12 6.06 1.50
C THR A 32 -26.09 7.59 1.60
N GLY A 33 -24.91 8.18 1.81
CA GLY A 33 -24.73 9.61 2.10
C GLY A 33 -25.18 10.04 3.49
N GLU A 34 -25.67 9.09 4.30
CA GLU A 34 -26.13 9.36 5.67
C GLU A 34 -24.96 9.62 6.61
N VAL A 35 -25.14 10.55 7.55
CA VAL A 35 -24.13 10.78 8.59
C VAL A 35 -24.09 9.59 9.53
N PHE A 36 -22.90 9.08 9.82
CA PHE A 36 -22.77 7.94 10.73
C PHE A 36 -23.33 8.26 12.12
N LYS A 37 -24.11 7.32 12.66
CA LYS A 37 -24.65 7.43 14.01
C LYS A 37 -23.53 7.27 15.03
N ARG A 38 -23.32 8.31 15.84
CA ARG A 38 -22.36 8.29 16.95
C ARG A 38 -22.84 7.33 18.03
N CYS A 39 -21.90 6.58 18.61
CA CYS A 39 -22.21 5.72 19.75
C CYS A 39 -22.41 6.58 21.01
N PRO A 40 -23.52 6.40 21.77
CA PRO A 40 -23.79 7.18 22.98
C PRO A 40 -23.11 6.61 24.23
N CYS A 41 -22.21 5.63 24.11
CA CYS A 41 -21.62 4.95 25.27
C CYS A 41 -20.70 5.84 26.12
N HIS A 42 -20.26 7.00 25.60
CA HIS A 42 -19.30 7.91 26.23
C HIS A 42 -17.98 7.26 26.67
N THR A 43 -17.72 6.02 26.27
CA THR A 43 -16.46 5.33 26.55
C THR A 43 -15.32 6.12 25.93
N PRO A 44 -14.30 6.52 26.73
CA PRO A 44 -13.16 7.26 26.22
C PRO A 44 -12.39 6.39 25.21
N LYS A 45 -11.87 7.03 24.17
CA LYS A 45 -10.89 6.40 23.27
C LYS A 45 -9.50 6.58 23.88
N HIS A 46 -8.83 5.47 24.14
CA HIS A 46 -7.44 5.47 24.59
C HIS A 46 -6.53 5.51 23.37
N PHE A 47 -5.59 6.46 23.39
CA PHE A 47 -4.63 6.67 22.31
C PHE A 47 -3.20 6.53 22.84
N ASN A 48 -2.22 7.02 22.09
CA ASN A 48 -0.78 6.89 22.41
C ASN A 48 -0.37 7.55 23.75
N ASP A 49 -1.24 8.38 24.35
CA ASP A 49 -1.09 8.96 25.69
C ASP A 49 -1.46 7.99 26.82
N SER A 50 -2.18 6.91 26.51
CA SER A 50 -2.55 5.81 27.41
C SER A 50 -2.08 4.48 26.82
N PRO A 51 -0.77 4.20 26.75
CA PRO A 51 -0.22 3.07 25.98
C PRO A 51 -0.72 1.70 26.44
N ASP A 52 -0.96 1.52 27.74
CA ASP A 52 -1.45 0.25 28.30
C ASP A 52 -2.90 -0.04 27.86
N ASP A 53 -3.71 1.01 27.69
CA ASP A 53 -5.12 0.90 27.30
C ASP A 53 -5.35 1.09 25.79
N CYS A 54 -4.37 1.61 25.05
CA CYS A 54 -4.47 1.84 23.61
C CYS A 54 -4.54 0.51 22.86
N GLU A 55 -5.58 0.24 22.09
CA GLU A 55 -5.65 -1.00 21.31
C GLU A 55 -4.76 -0.95 20.05
N LEU A 56 -4.55 0.25 19.50
CA LEU A 56 -3.84 0.44 18.22
C LEU A 56 -2.35 0.10 18.29
N ASN A 57 -1.70 0.30 19.45
CA ASN A 57 -0.28 -0.05 19.60
C ASN A 57 -0.02 -1.55 19.80
N LYS A 58 -1.07 -2.35 20.06
CA LYS A 58 -1.00 -3.81 20.25
C LYS A 58 -1.16 -4.58 18.95
N PHE A 59 -1.36 -3.90 17.82
CA PHE A 59 -1.66 -4.53 16.55
C PHE A 59 -0.53 -5.46 16.08
N ASP A 60 0.73 -5.03 16.21
CA ASP A 60 1.90 -5.82 15.80
C ASP A 60 1.98 -7.14 16.60
N ASP A 61 1.81 -7.04 17.93
CA ASP A 61 1.79 -8.20 18.83
C ASP A 61 0.61 -9.13 18.53
N MET A 62 -0.56 -8.56 18.24
CA MET A 62 -1.76 -9.31 17.89
C MET A 62 -1.55 -10.09 16.58
N MET A 63 -0.96 -9.47 15.55
CA MET A 63 -0.67 -10.14 14.28
C MET A 63 0.33 -11.28 14.45
N ALA A 64 1.39 -11.07 15.23
CA ALA A 64 2.38 -12.12 15.54
C ALA A 64 1.73 -13.28 16.32
N LEU A 65 0.91 -12.98 17.33
CA LEU A 65 0.20 -14.01 18.09
C LEU A 65 -0.76 -14.81 17.19
N LEU A 66 -1.49 -14.13 16.29
CA LEU A 66 -2.43 -14.78 15.38
C LEU A 66 -1.71 -15.67 14.35
N SER A 67 -0.58 -15.23 13.79
CA SER A 67 0.18 -16.05 12.84
C SER A 67 0.69 -17.35 13.48
N GLU A 68 1.04 -17.32 14.76
CA GLU A 68 1.46 -18.50 15.52
C GLU A 68 0.27 -19.37 15.94
N SER A 69 -0.84 -18.76 16.33
CA SER A 69 -1.95 -19.45 16.99
C SER A 69 -3.00 -19.98 16.03
N VAL A 70 -3.11 -19.42 14.82
CA VAL A 70 -4.15 -19.74 13.85
C VAL A 70 -3.52 -20.41 12.62
N PRO A 71 -3.65 -21.74 12.47
CA PRO A 71 -3.19 -22.43 11.28
C PRO A 71 -3.86 -21.88 10.02
N HIS A 72 -3.08 -21.66 8.96
CA HIS A 72 -3.55 -21.17 7.67
C HIS A 72 -4.22 -19.79 7.73
N LEU A 73 -3.78 -18.91 8.64
CA LEU A 73 -4.21 -17.53 8.64
C LEU A 73 -3.81 -16.83 7.33
N GLU A 74 -4.78 -16.17 6.70
CA GLU A 74 -4.57 -15.35 5.51
C GLU A 74 -5.12 -13.94 5.73
N GLN A 75 -4.48 -12.95 5.13
CA GLN A 75 -4.93 -11.55 5.10
C GLN A 75 -5.55 -11.22 3.75
N LEU A 76 -6.81 -10.75 3.76
CA LEU A 76 -7.46 -10.19 2.58
C LEU A 76 -7.22 -8.68 2.50
N VAL A 77 -6.52 -8.24 1.47
CA VAL A 77 -6.26 -6.83 1.15
C VAL A 77 -7.34 -6.34 0.19
N ALA A 78 -8.41 -5.78 0.73
CA ALA A 78 -9.48 -5.19 -0.08
C ALA A 78 -9.12 -3.74 -0.46
N VAL A 79 -8.94 -3.48 -1.76
CA VAL A 79 -8.56 -2.15 -2.26
C VAL A 79 -9.71 -1.49 -3.00
N ASP A 80 -9.86 -0.19 -2.79
CA ASP A 80 -10.80 0.66 -3.51
C ASP A 80 -10.33 0.93 -4.95
N ALA A 81 -11.24 1.46 -5.79
CA ALA A 81 -10.96 1.73 -7.20
C ALA A 81 -9.80 2.72 -7.42
N GLU A 82 -9.50 3.58 -6.44
CA GLU A 82 -8.41 4.55 -6.51
C GLU A 82 -7.14 4.07 -5.81
N PHE A 83 -7.13 2.85 -5.25
CA PHE A 83 -6.00 2.27 -4.52
C PHE A 83 -5.56 3.14 -3.32
N ASN A 84 -6.51 3.85 -2.69
CA ASN A 84 -6.26 4.71 -1.53
C ASN A 84 -5.89 3.92 -0.26
N LEU A 85 -6.13 2.60 -0.22
CA LEU A 85 -5.57 1.74 0.83
C LEU A 85 -4.06 1.95 1.01
N PHE A 86 -3.32 2.03 -0.10
CA PHE A 86 -1.87 2.18 -0.05
C PHE A 86 -1.44 3.55 0.46
N SER A 87 -2.27 4.59 0.38
CA SER A 87 -1.91 5.90 0.94
C SER A 87 -2.11 6.01 2.45
N ARG A 88 -2.61 4.97 3.13
CA ARG A 88 -2.89 4.99 4.58
C ARG A 88 -1.74 4.36 5.36
N ALA A 89 -1.13 5.14 6.27
CA ALA A 89 0.06 4.74 7.00
C ALA A 89 -0.12 3.43 7.77
N TRP A 90 -1.25 3.29 8.47
CA TRP A 90 -1.59 2.07 9.20
C TRP A 90 -1.74 0.88 8.26
N CYS A 91 -2.53 1.00 7.17
CA CYS A 91 -2.72 -0.09 6.22
C CYS A 91 -1.39 -0.58 5.62
N VAL A 92 -0.47 0.33 5.29
CA VAL A 92 0.85 -0.03 4.76
C VAL A 92 1.69 -0.75 5.82
N ALA A 93 1.70 -0.27 7.07
CA ALA A 93 2.40 -0.93 8.16
C ALA A 93 1.84 -2.35 8.40
N GLU A 94 0.52 -2.52 8.35
CA GLU A 94 -0.17 -3.80 8.49
C GLU A 94 0.19 -4.78 7.36
N LEU A 95 0.30 -4.29 6.11
CA LEU A 95 0.72 -5.12 4.97
C LEU A 95 2.12 -5.68 5.18
N VAL A 96 3.07 -4.83 5.59
CA VAL A 96 4.46 -5.23 5.78
C VAL A 96 4.59 -6.15 7.00
N GLN A 97 3.92 -5.85 8.11
CA GLN A 97 3.93 -6.69 9.30
C GLN A 97 3.35 -8.09 9.04
N ALA A 98 2.26 -8.18 8.27
CA ALA A 98 1.68 -9.46 7.87
C ALA A 98 2.66 -10.30 7.05
N ASN A 99 3.33 -9.67 6.07
CA ASN A 99 4.34 -10.32 5.24
C ASN A 99 5.52 -10.83 6.07
N ALA A 100 6.05 -9.98 6.96
CA ALA A 100 7.15 -10.33 7.86
C ALA A 100 6.77 -11.48 8.82
N SER A 101 5.49 -11.58 9.19
CA SER A 101 4.94 -12.64 10.05
C SER A 101 4.59 -13.92 9.27
N GLY A 102 4.86 -13.98 7.96
CA GLY A 102 4.56 -15.14 7.12
C GLY A 102 3.06 -15.36 6.86
N ILE A 103 2.21 -14.36 7.13
CA ILE A 103 0.78 -14.43 6.86
C ILE A 103 0.59 -14.28 5.35
N GLN A 104 -0.07 -15.26 4.72
CA GLN A 104 -0.34 -15.21 3.29
C GLN A 104 -1.33 -14.09 2.97
N GLN A 105 -1.00 -13.25 1.99
CA GLN A 105 -1.82 -12.10 1.60
C GLN A 105 -2.51 -12.34 0.25
N ARG A 106 -3.78 -11.96 0.14
CA ARG A 106 -4.56 -11.98 -1.10
C ARG A 106 -5.19 -10.62 -1.36
N ILE A 107 -5.13 -10.13 -2.58
CA ILE A 107 -5.78 -8.88 -2.95
C ILE A 107 -7.18 -9.12 -3.50
N GLN A 108 -8.11 -8.24 -3.15
CA GLN A 108 -9.43 -8.13 -3.78
C GLN A 108 -9.62 -6.71 -4.26
N MET A 109 -9.84 -6.55 -5.56
CA MET A 109 -10.06 -5.27 -6.22
C MET A 109 -11.51 -5.16 -6.66
N HIS A 110 -11.99 -3.93 -6.82
CA HIS A 110 -13.31 -3.67 -7.41
C HIS A 110 -13.36 -4.09 -8.89
N SER A 111 -12.35 -3.71 -9.68
CA SER A 111 -12.17 -4.14 -11.06
C SER A 111 -10.69 -4.26 -11.40
N CYS A 112 -10.36 -5.10 -12.39
CA CYS A 112 -8.99 -5.19 -12.93
C CYS A 112 -8.68 -4.11 -13.97
N GLU A 113 -9.71 -3.38 -14.45
CA GLU A 113 -9.58 -2.31 -15.46
C GLU A 113 -8.66 -1.18 -14.98
N ALA A 114 -8.63 -0.93 -13.67
CA ALA A 114 -7.75 0.06 -13.05
C ALA A 114 -6.24 -0.26 -13.22
N LEU A 115 -5.91 -1.49 -13.61
CA LEU A 115 -4.54 -1.95 -13.90
C LEU A 115 -4.38 -2.31 -15.39
N ASP A 116 -5.39 -2.02 -16.22
CA ASP A 116 -5.34 -2.27 -17.65
C ASP A 116 -4.48 -1.21 -18.34
N ILE A 117 -3.32 -1.64 -18.82
CA ILE A 117 -2.35 -0.78 -19.51
C ILE A 117 -2.87 -0.35 -20.89
N ASP A 118 -3.76 -1.14 -21.50
CA ASP A 118 -4.35 -0.81 -22.80
C ASP A 118 -5.42 0.30 -22.67
N ALA A 119 -5.92 0.55 -21.46
CA ALA A 119 -6.86 1.62 -21.15
C ALA A 119 -6.23 3.03 -21.19
N GLN A 120 -4.92 3.15 -21.49
CA GLN A 120 -4.14 4.40 -21.57
C GLN A 120 -4.03 5.20 -20.26
N ASP A 121 -4.60 4.72 -19.16
CA ASP A 121 -4.49 5.34 -17.84
C ASP A 121 -3.46 4.59 -16.98
N LEU A 122 -2.22 5.05 -17.03
CA LEU A 122 -1.12 4.56 -16.18
C LEU A 122 -1.09 5.25 -14.80
N GLY A 123 -2.09 6.07 -14.45
CA GLY A 123 -2.07 6.90 -13.24
C GLY A 123 -1.94 6.08 -11.96
N ILE A 124 -2.70 5.00 -11.84
CA ILE A 124 -2.67 4.10 -10.67
C ILE A 124 -1.32 3.39 -10.57
N TYR A 125 -0.83 2.91 -11.71
CA TYR A 125 0.47 2.27 -11.78
C TYR A 125 1.59 3.21 -11.32
N VAL A 126 1.63 4.43 -11.84
CA VAL A 126 2.63 5.46 -11.46
C VAL A 126 2.49 5.81 -9.98
N LYS A 127 1.25 5.98 -9.49
CA LYS A 127 0.96 6.25 -8.07
C LYS A 127 1.58 5.19 -7.16
N LEU A 128 1.35 3.91 -7.46
CA LEU A 128 1.86 2.79 -6.67
C LEU A 128 3.36 2.61 -6.83
N ALA A 129 3.90 2.76 -8.04
CA ALA A 129 5.33 2.63 -8.28
C ALA A 129 6.10 3.78 -7.62
N GLN A 130 5.58 5.00 -7.56
CA GLN A 130 6.25 6.15 -6.91
C GLN A 130 5.99 6.26 -5.40
N PHE A 131 5.21 5.33 -4.86
CA PHE A 131 4.76 5.36 -3.48
C PHE A 131 5.91 5.27 -2.46
N SER A 132 5.80 6.05 -1.38
CA SER A 132 6.67 6.01 -0.20
C SER A 132 5.83 6.05 1.08
N VAL A 133 6.23 5.29 2.10
CA VAL A 133 5.58 5.29 3.42
C VAL A 133 5.63 6.67 4.09
N ALA A 134 6.65 7.48 3.78
CA ALA A 134 6.77 8.86 4.28
C ALA A 134 5.64 9.76 3.77
N GLU A 135 5.06 9.46 2.60
CA GLU A 135 3.96 10.21 2.00
C GLU A 135 2.57 9.69 2.42
N CYS A 136 2.52 8.66 3.27
CA CYS A 136 1.27 8.15 3.82
C CYS A 136 0.49 9.20 4.63
N GLN A 137 -0.82 9.02 4.68
CA GLN A 137 -1.77 9.78 5.48
C GLN A 137 -2.18 8.98 6.72
N ALA A 138 -2.41 9.71 7.81
CA ALA A 138 -3.06 9.19 9.02
C ALA A 138 -3.97 10.28 9.57
N SER A 139 -5.14 9.91 10.10
CA SER A 139 -6.10 10.85 10.66
C SER A 139 -5.52 11.67 11.82
N ARG A 140 -4.49 11.14 12.49
CA ARG A 140 -3.75 11.83 13.55
C ARG A 140 -2.27 11.89 13.17
N PRO A 141 -1.64 13.08 13.11
CA PRO A 141 -0.22 13.20 12.81
C PRO A 141 0.69 12.41 13.76
N ALA A 142 0.28 12.28 15.02
CA ALA A 142 1.00 11.49 16.03
C ALA A 142 1.10 10.00 15.65
N ASP A 143 0.08 9.46 14.99
CA ASP A 143 0.07 8.05 14.58
C ASP A 143 1.04 7.83 13.41
N LYS A 144 1.05 8.74 12.43
CA LYS A 144 2.07 8.73 11.35
C LYS A 144 3.48 8.80 11.92
N ALA A 145 3.72 9.71 12.87
CA ALA A 145 5.03 9.83 13.52
C ALA A 145 5.42 8.55 14.27
N ALA A 146 4.48 7.91 14.97
CA ALA A 146 4.72 6.65 15.67
C ALA A 146 5.08 5.50 14.70
N ILE A 147 4.40 5.40 13.56
CA ILE A 147 4.71 4.39 12.53
C ILE A 147 6.08 4.66 11.92
N LEU A 148 6.36 5.89 11.49
CA LEU A 148 7.65 6.24 10.90
C LEU A 148 8.81 6.04 11.88
N ALA A 149 8.60 6.27 13.18
CA ALA A 149 9.61 6.02 14.21
C ALA A 149 9.96 4.52 14.39
N LYS A 150 9.05 3.61 14.00
CA LYS A 150 9.32 2.16 13.99
C LYS A 150 10.12 1.71 12.76
N ILE A 151 10.22 2.56 11.74
CA ILE A 151 10.88 2.24 10.47
C ILE A 151 12.32 2.77 10.54
N PRO A 152 13.34 1.91 10.73
CA PRO A 152 14.73 2.36 10.86
C PRO A 152 15.29 2.91 9.55
N ASP A 153 14.84 2.36 8.42
CA ASP A 153 15.25 2.75 7.08
C ASP A 153 14.02 2.81 6.17
N VAL A 154 13.61 4.03 5.83
CA VAL A 154 12.45 4.31 4.97
C VAL A 154 12.68 3.80 3.56
N GLN A 155 13.89 3.86 3.02
CA GLN A 155 14.16 3.39 1.66
C GLN A 155 14.10 1.87 1.59
N ALA A 156 14.68 1.17 2.56
CA ALA A 156 14.58 -0.28 2.65
C ALA A 156 13.12 -0.73 2.83
N PHE A 157 12.34 0.00 3.64
CA PHE A 157 10.92 -0.25 3.82
C PHE A 157 10.13 -0.06 2.52
N ASP A 158 10.36 1.04 1.81
CA ASP A 158 9.71 1.32 0.53
C ASP A 158 10.07 0.26 -0.51
N LEU A 159 11.33 -0.17 -0.58
CA LEU A 159 11.76 -1.27 -1.44
C LEU A 159 11.03 -2.58 -1.12
N HIS A 160 10.93 -2.93 0.15
CA HIS A 160 10.21 -4.11 0.59
C HIS A 160 8.72 -4.03 0.21
N LEU A 161 8.10 -2.87 0.41
CA LEU A 161 6.71 -2.63 0.02
C LEU A 161 6.52 -2.75 -1.50
N GLN A 162 7.45 -2.23 -2.30
CA GLN A 162 7.40 -2.39 -3.76
C GLN A 162 7.53 -3.85 -4.18
N ALA A 163 8.42 -4.62 -3.57
CA ALA A 163 8.51 -6.05 -3.81
C ALA A 163 7.23 -6.79 -3.40
N LEU A 164 6.59 -6.38 -2.31
CA LEU A 164 5.31 -6.92 -1.84
C LEU A 164 4.16 -6.63 -2.82
N ILE A 165 4.14 -5.45 -3.45
CA ILE A 165 3.08 -5.08 -4.40
C ILE A 165 3.35 -5.69 -5.79
N PHE A 166 4.57 -5.51 -6.32
CA PHE A 166 4.92 -5.73 -7.72
C PHE A 166 5.84 -6.93 -7.97
N GLY A 167 6.36 -7.58 -6.92
CA GLY A 167 7.27 -8.71 -7.08
C GLY A 167 6.62 -9.90 -7.77
N GLU A 168 7.44 -10.89 -8.14
CA GLU A 168 6.99 -12.12 -8.82
C GLU A 168 5.88 -12.86 -8.05
N HIS A 169 5.89 -12.75 -6.72
CA HIS A 169 4.86 -13.28 -5.83
C HIS A 169 4.11 -12.18 -5.07
N GLY A 170 4.17 -10.95 -5.57
CA GLY A 170 3.52 -9.79 -4.98
C GLY A 170 2.00 -9.79 -5.18
N LEU A 171 1.34 -8.86 -4.50
CA LEU A 171 -0.13 -8.73 -4.50
C LEU A 171 -0.70 -8.59 -5.92
N LEU A 172 -0.01 -7.87 -6.81
CA LEU A 172 -0.48 -7.59 -8.16
C LEU A 172 0.10 -8.52 -9.24
N ALA A 173 0.86 -9.55 -8.85
CA ALA A 173 1.58 -10.43 -9.80
C ALA A 173 0.66 -11.07 -10.85
N ARG A 174 -0.60 -11.38 -10.50
CA ARG A 174 -1.58 -12.00 -11.40
C ARG A 174 -2.37 -11.01 -12.25
N HIS A 175 -2.24 -9.72 -11.95
CA HIS A 175 -3.07 -8.66 -12.53
C HIS A 175 -2.27 -7.73 -13.44
N LEU A 176 -0.93 -7.72 -13.32
CA LEU A 176 -0.05 -7.00 -14.22
C LEU A 176 0.30 -7.90 -15.41
N VAL A 177 -0.33 -7.65 -16.55
CA VAL A 177 -0.04 -8.35 -17.81
C VAL A 177 0.70 -7.39 -18.74
N GLY A 178 1.73 -7.86 -19.45
CA GLY A 178 2.41 -7.06 -20.49
C GLY A 178 3.42 -6.04 -19.96
N PHE A 179 3.49 -4.86 -20.59
CA PHE A 179 4.57 -3.87 -20.39
C PHE A 179 4.62 -3.25 -18.98
N GLY A 180 3.51 -3.21 -18.24
CA GLY A 180 3.49 -2.68 -16.87
C GLY A 180 4.24 -3.56 -15.87
N ALA A 181 4.29 -4.88 -16.08
CA ALA A 181 5.16 -5.76 -15.30
C ALA A 181 6.65 -5.46 -15.58
N LEU A 182 6.99 -5.18 -16.85
CA LEU A 182 8.35 -4.84 -17.26
C LEU A 182 8.80 -3.47 -16.71
N GLU A 183 7.92 -2.47 -16.73
CA GLU A 183 8.20 -1.17 -16.12
C GLU A 183 8.33 -1.29 -14.60
N ALA A 184 7.55 -2.18 -13.96
CA ALA A 184 7.57 -2.36 -12.50
C ALA A 184 8.85 -3.04 -12.07
N ALA A 185 9.23 -4.09 -12.80
CA ALA A 185 10.51 -4.75 -12.66
C ALA A 185 11.65 -3.75 -12.89
N GLY A 186 11.61 -2.94 -13.94
CA GLY A 186 12.65 -1.96 -14.25
C GLY A 186 12.81 -0.88 -13.19
N ARG A 187 11.72 -0.33 -12.66
CA ARG A 187 11.77 0.70 -11.60
C ARG A 187 12.17 0.11 -10.25
N THR A 188 11.65 -1.07 -9.90
CA THR A 188 12.06 -1.80 -8.69
C THR A 188 13.56 -2.13 -8.76
N ALA A 189 14.04 -2.64 -9.90
CA ALA A 189 15.45 -2.94 -10.13
C ALA A 189 16.33 -1.68 -10.01
N ARG A 190 15.92 -0.55 -10.59
CA ARG A 190 16.67 0.73 -10.46
C ARG A 190 16.77 1.20 -9.01
N ARG A 191 15.72 0.99 -8.20
CA ARG A 191 15.76 1.36 -6.78
C ARG A 191 16.62 0.40 -5.97
N ILE A 192 16.56 -0.89 -6.26
CA ILE A 192 17.46 -1.89 -5.65
C ILE A 192 18.91 -1.52 -5.98
N ALA A 193 19.23 -1.29 -7.25
CA ALA A 193 20.54 -0.82 -7.72
C ALA A 193 21.00 0.47 -7.00
N ALA A 194 20.11 1.44 -6.83
CA ALA A 194 20.42 2.67 -6.11
C ALA A 194 20.68 2.44 -4.60
N ALA A 195 20.02 1.47 -3.99
CA ALA A 195 20.19 1.12 -2.58
C ALA A 195 21.38 0.18 -2.32
N THR A 196 21.73 -0.70 -3.26
CA THR A 196 22.89 -1.60 -3.18
C THR A 196 24.18 -0.95 -3.68
N GLY A 197 24.09 0.20 -4.36
CA GLY A 197 25.24 0.87 -4.97
C GLY A 197 25.76 0.18 -6.23
N GLU A 198 25.03 -0.81 -6.75
CA GLU A 198 25.38 -1.52 -7.99
C GLU A 198 24.64 -0.88 -9.16
N GLY A 199 25.35 -0.08 -9.96
CA GLY A 199 24.81 0.50 -11.19
C GLY A 199 24.43 -0.58 -12.19
N PHE A 200 23.20 -0.54 -12.71
CA PHE A 200 22.75 -1.38 -13.81
C PHE A 200 23.42 -0.90 -15.11
N GLU A 201 24.53 -1.55 -15.48
CA GLU A 201 25.09 -1.44 -16.82
C GLU A 201 24.16 -2.21 -17.78
N SER A 202 23.41 -1.47 -18.59
CA SER A 202 22.66 -2.06 -19.69
C SER A 202 23.63 -2.62 -20.72
N GLU A 203 23.69 -3.94 -20.88
CA GLU A 203 24.30 -4.55 -22.05
C GLU A 203 23.48 -4.15 -23.28
N GLU A 204 24.02 -3.26 -24.11
CA GLU A 204 23.51 -2.98 -25.45
C GLU A 204 23.59 -4.27 -26.28
N GLU A 205 22.43 -4.88 -26.55
CA GLU A 205 22.30 -5.96 -27.53
C GLU A 205 22.70 -5.44 -28.92
N GLU A 206 23.89 -5.84 -29.39
CA GLU A 206 24.30 -5.65 -30.78
C GLU A 206 23.29 -6.36 -31.71
N PRO A 207 22.78 -5.69 -32.77
CA PRO A 207 21.83 -6.31 -33.67
C PRO A 207 22.47 -7.48 -34.46
N PRO A 208 21.72 -8.56 -34.73
CA PRO A 208 22.28 -9.77 -35.31
C PRO A 208 22.81 -9.52 -36.73
N ARG A 209 24.07 -9.89 -36.94
CA ARG A 209 24.76 -9.82 -38.22
C ARG A 209 24.01 -10.66 -39.27
N ARG A 210 23.50 -10.01 -40.31
CA ARG A 210 22.94 -10.66 -41.51
C ARG A 210 23.95 -11.63 -42.11
N TRP A 211 23.65 -12.93 -42.04
CA TRP A 211 24.27 -13.94 -42.89
C TRP A 211 23.81 -13.74 -44.34
N CYS A 212 24.64 -13.11 -45.18
CA CYS A 212 24.50 -13.21 -46.63
C CYS A 212 25.34 -14.40 -47.11
N GLY A 213 24.69 -15.56 -47.27
CA GLY A 213 25.25 -16.68 -48.00
C GLY A 213 25.05 -16.47 -49.50
N GLU A 214 26.09 -16.03 -50.20
CA GLU A 214 26.18 -16.18 -51.66
C GLU A 214 27.04 -17.38 -52.01
N LEU A 215 26.35 -18.49 -52.30
CA LEU A 215 26.87 -19.58 -53.14
C LEU A 215 26.97 -19.08 -54.58
N ARG A 216 28.19 -19.07 -55.17
CA ARG A 216 28.50 -19.82 -56.42
C ARG A 216 29.87 -19.48 -57.06
N LYS A 217 30.55 -20.58 -57.44
CA LYS A 217 31.41 -20.81 -58.64
C LYS A 217 32.78 -20.10 -58.60
N VAL A 218 33.91 -20.75 -58.85
CA VAL A 218 34.29 -21.97 -59.60
C VAL A 218 35.38 -22.71 -58.81
#